data_AF-A0A3M0YQD7-F1
#
_entry.id   AF-A0A3M0YQD7-F1
#
_cell.length_a   1.000
_cell.length_b   1.000
_cell.length_c   1.000
_cell.angle_alpha   90.00
_cell.angle_beta   90.00
_cell.angle_gamma   90.00
#
_symmetry.space_group_name_H-M   'P 1'
#
loop_
_entity.id
_entity.type
_entity.pdbx_description
1 polymer ?
#
loop_
_entity_poly.entity_id
_entity_poly.type
_entity_poly.pdbx_seq_one_letter_code
_entity_poly.pdbx_strand_id
1 'polypeptide(L)'
;MQTGIICRKALCSSLLLVVLSAWAWPPASVRHVFATETGRVHFRSAAPLELIEAWSNQLRGVIDVEKRTFAFAVDIRTFEGFNSALQREHFNENYMESNRFPRATFTGKIIEQVDLSQEGEWVVRAKGKLVIHGVEQERIIRSRVVRRGDELEVSSFFTVLLAEHDIEVPKIVNQKIASEIEVRVDAVLREQSL
;
A
#
# COMPACT_ATOMS: atom_id res chain seq x y z
N MET A 1 51.50 25.90 -81.86
CA MET A 1 50.86 24.58 -82.00
C MET A 1 49.93 24.38 -80.83
N GLN A 2 48.66 24.06 -81.13
CA GLN A 2 47.69 23.31 -80.31
C GLN A 2 47.24 23.88 -78.95
N THR A 3 45.99 24.40 -78.90
CA THR A 3 44.78 23.79 -78.26
C THR A 3 44.85 23.82 -76.73
N GLY A 4 44.00 24.54 -75.98
CA GLY A 4 42.54 24.40 -75.90
C GLY A 4 42.17 23.84 -74.51
N ILE A 5 40.88 23.95 -74.09
CA ILE A 5 40.24 23.43 -72.85
C ILE A 5 40.14 24.50 -71.72
N ILE A 6 39.01 25.19 -71.48
CA ILE A 6 37.65 24.81 -71.02
C ILE A 6 37.56 24.55 -69.49
N CYS A 7 36.55 25.20 -68.87
CA CYS A 7 35.65 24.70 -67.79
C CYS A 7 35.70 25.33 -66.38
N ARG A 8 34.66 26.15 -66.13
CA ARG A 8 33.60 26.05 -65.09
C ARG A 8 33.94 26.03 -63.58
N LYS A 9 33.33 27.02 -62.91
CA LYS A 9 32.46 26.94 -61.71
C LYS A 9 33.01 26.24 -60.45
N ALA A 10 33.03 26.95 -59.33
CA ALA A 10 31.92 26.91 -58.37
C ALA A 10 32.29 27.70 -57.10
N LEU A 11 31.45 28.67 -56.77
CA LEU A 11 31.39 29.33 -55.47
C LEU A 11 31.18 28.24 -54.40
N CYS A 12 32.17 28.08 -53.52
CA CYS A 12 32.08 27.17 -52.39
C CYS A 12 31.19 27.82 -51.31
N SER A 13 29.87 27.69 -51.46
CA SER A 13 28.92 28.01 -50.39
C SER A 13 28.99 26.88 -49.38
N SER A 14 29.71 27.12 -48.29
CA SER A 14 29.80 26.21 -47.15
C SER A 14 28.41 26.09 -46.51
N LEU A 15 27.64 25.09 -46.93
CA LEU A 15 26.39 24.71 -46.30
C LEU A 15 26.74 24.08 -44.94
N LEU A 16 26.69 24.88 -43.88
CA LEU A 16 26.82 24.42 -42.50
C LEU A 16 25.54 23.64 -42.15
N LEU A 17 25.55 22.33 -42.37
CA LEU A 17 24.51 21.42 -41.88
C LEU A 17 24.60 21.36 -40.35
N VAL A 18 23.87 22.24 -39.68
CA VAL A 18 23.57 22.11 -38.25
C VAL A 18 22.67 20.89 -38.11
N VAL A 19 23.27 19.75 -37.79
CA VAL A 19 22.55 18.57 -37.34
C VAL A 19 22.01 18.90 -35.95
N LEU A 20 20.81 19.48 -35.90
CA LEU A 20 19.97 19.53 -34.72
C LEU A 20 19.64 18.07 -34.37
N SER A 21 20.52 17.41 -33.62
CA SER A 21 20.15 16.22 -32.87
C SER A 21 19.03 16.68 -31.94
N ALA A 22 17.78 16.37 -32.28
CA ALA A 22 16.67 16.48 -31.36
C ALA A 22 16.95 15.48 -30.25
N TRP A 23 17.47 15.96 -29.12
CA TRP A 23 17.50 15.18 -27.89
C TRP A 23 16.03 15.05 -27.50
N ALA A 24 15.38 14.00 -28.00
CA ALA A 24 14.04 13.64 -27.61
C ALA A 24 14.11 13.30 -26.12
N TRP A 25 13.78 14.27 -25.26
CA TRP A 25 13.55 13.97 -23.85
C TRP A 25 12.45 12.91 -23.81
N PRO A 26 12.69 11.75 -23.17
CA PRO A 26 11.63 10.79 -22.99
C PRO A 26 10.46 11.48 -22.27
N PRO A 27 9.21 11.23 -22.68
CA PRO A 27 8.06 11.81 -22.01
C PRO A 27 8.12 11.44 -20.53
N ALA A 28 7.87 12.41 -19.66
CA ALA A 28 7.78 12.17 -18.23
C ALA A 28 6.70 11.09 -18.00
N SER A 29 7.08 9.95 -17.44
CA SER A 29 6.12 8.93 -17.01
C SER A 29 5.32 9.51 -15.85
N VAL A 30 4.03 9.77 -16.04
CA VAL A 30 3.12 10.18 -14.97
C VAL A 30 2.99 8.99 -14.02
N ARG A 31 3.58 9.09 -12.83
CA ARG A 31 3.44 8.03 -11.82
C ARG A 31 2.18 8.27 -11.01
N HIS A 32 1.19 7.41 -11.19
CA HIS A 32 -0.02 7.42 -10.37
C HIS A 32 0.25 6.69 -9.04
N VAL A 33 0.70 7.43 -8.05
CA VAL A 33 0.93 6.94 -6.68
C VAL A 33 -0.08 7.59 -5.75
N PHE A 34 -0.78 6.77 -4.97
CA PHE A 34 -1.75 7.20 -3.96
C PHE A 34 -1.18 6.96 -2.57
N ALA A 35 -1.36 7.91 -1.65
CA ALA A 35 -0.92 7.74 -0.27
C ALA A 35 -1.92 8.28 0.75
N THR A 36 -1.86 7.78 1.97
CA THR A 36 -2.60 8.28 3.13
C THR A 36 -1.78 8.10 4.40
N GLU A 37 -2.04 8.94 5.39
CA GLU A 37 -1.55 8.77 6.76
C GLU A 37 -2.67 8.56 7.79
N THR A 38 -3.93 8.63 7.34
CA THR A 38 -5.11 8.71 8.22
C THR A 38 -6.14 7.62 7.93
N GLY A 39 -5.70 6.48 7.40
CA GLY A 39 -6.58 5.33 7.23
C GLY A 39 -6.99 4.73 8.58
N ARG A 40 -8.09 3.98 8.59
CA ARG A 40 -8.62 3.31 9.77
C ARG A 40 -8.39 1.81 9.71
N VAL A 41 -7.91 1.26 10.82
CA VAL A 41 -8.00 -0.18 11.13
C VAL A 41 -8.89 -0.34 12.34
N HIS A 42 -9.84 -1.26 12.28
CA HIS A 42 -10.68 -1.66 13.40
C HIS A 42 -10.60 -3.18 13.56
N PHE A 43 -10.32 -3.65 14.76
CA PHE A 43 -10.38 -5.08 15.04
C PHE A 43 -11.45 -5.41 16.08
N ARG A 44 -11.96 -6.63 16.01
CA ARG A 44 -12.96 -7.17 16.93
C ARG A 44 -12.59 -8.60 17.33
N SER A 45 -12.48 -8.83 18.64
CA SER A 45 -12.35 -10.14 19.28
C SER A 45 -13.65 -10.46 20.00
N ALA A 46 -14.41 -11.42 19.48
CA ALA A 46 -15.68 -11.84 20.06
C ALA A 46 -15.54 -13.23 20.72
N ALA A 47 -15.42 -13.24 22.05
CA ALA A 47 -15.35 -14.47 22.85
C ALA A 47 -16.60 -14.61 23.74
N PRO A 48 -16.89 -15.81 24.30
CA PRO A 48 -18.12 -16.03 25.06
C PRO A 48 -18.34 -15.08 26.25
N LEU A 49 -17.27 -14.68 26.93
CA LEU A 49 -17.36 -13.83 28.12
C LEU A 49 -17.00 -12.37 27.86
N GLU A 50 -16.42 -12.04 26.72
CA GLU A 50 -15.95 -10.68 26.46
C GLU A 50 -15.92 -10.34 24.97
N LEU A 51 -16.40 -9.15 24.66
CA LEU A 51 -16.23 -8.50 23.37
C LEU A 51 -15.16 -7.42 23.54
N ILE A 52 -14.11 -7.49 22.73
CA ILE A 52 -13.03 -6.52 22.70
C ILE A 52 -13.00 -5.90 21.32
N GLU A 53 -13.07 -4.58 21.26
CA GLU A 53 -12.96 -3.81 20.03
C GLU A 53 -11.93 -2.70 20.24
N ALA A 54 -11.15 -2.43 19.20
CA ALA A 54 -10.25 -1.30 19.19
C ALA A 54 -10.00 -0.84 17.75
N TRP A 55 -9.61 0.42 17.60
CA TRP A 55 -9.31 1.00 16.30
C TRP A 55 -8.09 1.91 16.36
N SER A 56 -7.48 2.14 15.21
CA SER A 56 -6.51 3.20 14.97
C SER A 56 -6.91 3.95 13.70
N ASN A 57 -6.84 5.28 13.73
CA ASN A 57 -6.99 6.14 12.55
C ASN A 57 -5.64 6.58 11.96
N GLN A 58 -4.56 5.88 12.31
CA GLN A 58 -3.19 6.20 11.90
C GLN A 58 -2.60 5.12 10.98
N LEU A 59 -3.45 4.49 10.16
CA LEU A 59 -2.99 3.60 9.11
C LEU A 59 -2.37 4.44 7.99
N ARG A 60 -1.08 4.21 7.77
CA ARG A 60 -0.35 4.74 6.64
C ARG A 60 -0.43 3.76 5.49
N GLY A 61 -0.61 4.27 4.28
CA GLY A 61 -0.78 3.45 3.09
C GLY A 61 -0.21 4.12 1.86
N VAL A 62 0.35 3.32 0.96
CA VAL A 62 0.75 3.75 -0.38
C VAL A 62 0.36 2.68 -1.40
N ILE A 63 -0.15 3.11 -2.55
CA ILE A 63 -0.48 2.27 -3.70
C ILE A 63 0.12 2.90 -4.96
N ASP A 64 0.93 2.14 -5.68
CA ASP A 64 1.38 2.45 -7.04
C ASP A 64 0.51 1.64 -8.00
N VAL A 65 -0.42 2.30 -8.70
CA VAL A 65 -1.42 1.61 -9.52
C VAL A 65 -0.84 1.04 -10.81
N GLU A 66 0.21 1.66 -11.34
CA GLU A 66 0.90 1.17 -12.55
C GLU A 66 1.63 -0.14 -12.27
N LYS A 67 2.38 -0.18 -11.16
CA LYS A 67 3.11 -1.38 -10.73
C LYS A 67 2.23 -2.37 -9.98
N ARG A 68 0.99 -1.98 -9.66
CA ARG A 68 0.04 -2.72 -8.83
C ARG A 68 0.64 -3.13 -7.49
N THR A 69 1.50 -2.30 -6.91
CA THR A 69 2.15 -2.57 -5.63
C THR A 69 1.55 -1.72 -4.53
N PHE A 70 1.48 -2.27 -3.32
CA PHE A 70 1.00 -1.54 -2.16
C PHE A 70 1.87 -1.80 -0.94
N ALA A 71 1.83 -0.86 0.01
CA ALA A 71 2.35 -1.04 1.35
C ALA A 71 1.46 -0.30 2.35
N PHE A 72 1.04 -0.99 3.40
CA PHE A 72 0.28 -0.44 4.51
C PHE A 72 0.99 -0.73 5.83
N ALA A 73 0.92 0.21 6.78
CA ALA A 73 1.52 0.07 8.10
C ALA A 73 0.71 0.82 9.15
N VAL A 74 0.52 0.21 10.32
CA VAL A 74 -0.10 0.85 11.49
C VAL A 74 0.77 0.59 12.71
N ASP A 75 0.94 1.61 13.54
CA ASP A 75 1.69 1.51 14.78
C ASP A 75 0.78 0.93 15.87
N ILE A 76 1.20 -0.15 16.52
CA ILE A 76 0.36 -0.92 17.46
C ILE A 76 -0.12 -0.06 18.64
N ARG A 77 0.73 0.86 19.11
CA ARG A 77 0.43 1.73 20.26
C ARG A 77 -0.65 2.77 19.96
N THR A 78 -1.05 2.91 18.70
CA THR A 78 -2.07 3.88 18.25
C THR A 78 -3.49 3.33 18.38
N PHE A 79 -3.64 2.04 18.67
CA PHE A 79 -4.95 1.46 18.91
C PHE A 79 -5.57 1.99 20.21
N GLU A 80 -6.83 2.37 20.13
CA GLU A 80 -7.66 2.90 21.21
C GLU A 80 -9.08 2.29 21.14
N GLY A 81 -9.93 2.60 22.11
CA GLY A 81 -11.32 2.10 22.14
C GLY A 81 -11.55 0.84 22.97
N PHE A 82 -10.49 0.27 23.55
CA PHE A 82 -10.54 -0.84 24.50
C PHE A 82 -11.51 -0.57 25.66
N ASN A 83 -12.06 -1.65 26.24
CA ASN A 83 -13.01 -1.59 27.36
C ASN A 83 -12.42 -0.91 28.61
N SER A 84 -11.09 -0.91 28.75
CA SER A 84 -10.37 -0.23 29.84
C SER A 84 -8.92 0.06 29.46
N ALA A 85 -8.29 0.97 30.21
CA ALA A 85 -6.85 1.25 30.07
C ALA A 85 -5.98 0.01 30.32
N LEU A 86 -6.35 -0.83 31.30
CA LEU A 86 -5.64 -2.07 31.61
C LEU A 86 -5.72 -3.09 30.47
N GLN A 87 -6.87 -3.17 29.78
CA GLN A 87 -7.00 -4.03 28.60
C GLN A 87 -6.08 -3.57 27.46
N ARG A 88 -5.93 -2.25 27.27
CA ARG A 88 -4.96 -1.68 26.31
C ARG A 88 -3.52 -1.98 26.72
N GLU A 89 -3.21 -1.93 28.01
CA GLU A 89 -1.88 -2.29 28.54
C GLU A 89 -1.57 -3.76 28.24
N HIS A 90 -2.49 -4.68 28.58
CA HIS A 90 -2.33 -6.10 28.25
C HIS A 90 -2.20 -6.35 26.75
N PHE A 91 -3.00 -5.66 25.92
CA PHE A 91 -2.85 -5.71 24.46
C PHE A 91 -1.41 -5.37 24.02
N ASN A 92 -0.85 -4.29 24.56
CA ASN A 92 0.49 -3.84 24.19
C ASN A 92 1.61 -4.71 24.76
N GLU A 93 1.48 -5.17 26.01
CA GLU A 93 2.58 -5.83 26.73
C GLU A 93 2.56 -7.35 26.57
N ASN A 94 1.39 -7.97 26.70
CA ASN A 94 1.27 -9.43 26.79
C ASN A 94 0.96 -10.11 25.46
N TYR A 95 0.37 -9.39 24.50
CA TYR A 95 -0.10 -9.99 23.25
C TYR A 95 0.63 -9.46 22.02
N MET A 96 0.72 -8.14 21.87
CA MET A 96 1.39 -7.54 20.71
C MET A 96 2.85 -7.18 20.95
N GLU A 97 3.31 -7.24 22.20
CA GLU A 97 4.66 -6.88 22.63
C GLU A 97 5.19 -5.61 21.92
N SER A 98 4.39 -4.54 21.94
CA SER A 98 4.53 -3.39 21.02
C SER A 98 5.83 -2.59 21.20
N ASN A 99 6.56 -2.79 22.30
CA ASN A 99 7.91 -2.26 22.46
C ASN A 99 8.92 -3.00 21.55
N ARG A 100 8.72 -4.29 21.29
CA ARG A 100 9.55 -5.13 20.40
C ARG A 100 9.03 -5.11 18.96
N PHE A 101 7.71 -5.20 18.79
CA PHE A 101 7.05 -5.24 17.48
C PHE A 101 6.11 -4.04 17.33
N PRO A 102 6.65 -2.83 17.10
CA PRO A 102 5.86 -1.60 17.17
C PRO A 102 4.85 -1.43 16.04
N ARG A 103 4.94 -2.23 14.97
CA ARG A 103 4.14 -2.06 13.76
C ARG A 103 3.59 -3.38 13.24
N ALA A 104 2.36 -3.31 12.74
CA ALA A 104 1.82 -4.31 11.82
C ALA A 104 1.90 -3.76 10.38
N THR A 105 2.25 -4.61 9.42
CA THR A 105 2.42 -4.20 8.02
C THR A 105 1.80 -5.18 7.04
N PHE A 106 1.29 -4.68 5.92
CA PHE A 106 0.88 -5.51 4.78
C PHE A 106 1.48 -4.94 3.49
N THR A 107 2.33 -5.72 2.83
CA THR A 107 3.03 -5.29 1.61
C THR A 107 2.91 -6.33 0.51
N GLY A 108 2.69 -5.92 -0.73
CA GLY A 108 2.46 -6.88 -1.80
C GLY A 108 1.99 -6.29 -3.11
N LYS A 109 1.23 -7.09 -3.85
CA LYS A 109 0.69 -6.75 -5.17
C LYS A 109 -0.80 -7.02 -5.29
N ILE A 110 -1.48 -6.19 -6.07
CA ILE A 110 -2.83 -6.44 -6.56
C ILE A 110 -2.71 -7.39 -7.76
N ILE A 111 -3.38 -8.55 -7.69
CA ILE A 111 -3.20 -9.62 -8.69
C ILE A 111 -4.16 -9.51 -9.88
N GLU A 112 -5.23 -8.76 -9.75
CA GLU A 112 -6.15 -8.43 -10.85
C GLU A 112 -5.49 -7.47 -11.84
N GLN A 113 -5.70 -7.72 -13.13
CA GLN A 113 -5.25 -6.86 -14.23
C GLN A 113 -6.31 -5.80 -14.52
N VAL A 114 -6.63 -4.99 -13.52
CA VAL A 114 -7.54 -3.85 -13.63
C VAL A 114 -6.76 -2.56 -13.73
N ASP A 115 -7.26 -1.61 -14.52
CA ASP A 115 -6.70 -0.26 -14.61
C ASP A 115 -7.30 0.61 -13.50
N LEU A 116 -6.56 0.78 -12.40
CA LEU A 116 -6.97 1.58 -11.24
C LEU A 116 -6.67 3.09 -11.42
N SER A 117 -6.11 3.48 -12.58
CA SER A 117 -5.89 4.90 -12.91
C SER A 117 -7.18 5.59 -13.39
N GLN A 118 -8.10 4.80 -13.97
CA GLN A 118 -9.41 5.28 -14.42
C GLN A 118 -10.39 5.34 -13.25
N GLU A 119 -11.41 6.19 -13.35
CA GLU A 119 -12.51 6.20 -12.38
C GLU A 119 -13.33 4.90 -12.44
N GLY A 120 -13.82 4.45 -11.29
CA GLY A 120 -14.60 3.22 -11.23
C GLY A 120 -14.54 2.53 -9.88
N GLU A 121 -15.08 1.32 -9.85
CA GLU A 121 -15.12 0.46 -8.67
C GLU A 121 -14.69 -0.96 -9.05
N TRP A 122 -13.80 -1.53 -8.23
CA TRP A 122 -13.30 -2.88 -8.41
C TRP A 122 -13.31 -3.63 -7.10
N VAL A 123 -13.46 -4.94 -7.24
CA VAL A 123 -13.13 -5.89 -6.19
C VAL A 123 -11.87 -6.61 -6.62
N VAL A 124 -10.80 -6.41 -5.85
CA VAL A 124 -9.47 -6.95 -6.13
C VAL A 124 -9.00 -7.86 -5.01
N ARG A 125 -7.92 -8.59 -5.25
CA ARG A 125 -7.20 -9.43 -4.32
C ARG A 125 -5.80 -8.84 -4.15
N ALA A 126 -5.53 -8.37 -2.95
CA ALA A 126 -4.21 -7.97 -2.52
C ALA A 126 -3.46 -9.21 -2.02
N LYS A 127 -2.47 -9.68 -2.78
CA LYS A 127 -1.58 -10.77 -2.37
C LYS A 127 -0.30 -10.18 -1.79
N GLY A 128 0.06 -10.54 -0.56
CA GLY A 128 1.22 -9.96 0.09
C GLY A 128 1.62 -10.61 1.41
N LYS A 129 2.62 -10.03 2.04
CA LYS A 129 3.16 -10.40 3.34
C LYS A 129 2.50 -9.56 4.42
N LEU A 130 1.70 -10.20 5.28
CA LEU A 130 1.11 -9.63 6.48
C LEU A 130 2.03 -9.94 7.66
N VAL A 131 2.60 -8.90 8.25
CA VAL A 131 3.46 -9.02 9.45
C VAL A 131 2.69 -8.47 10.63
N ILE A 132 2.44 -9.32 11.62
CA ILE A 132 1.81 -8.99 12.90
C ILE A 132 2.64 -9.69 13.97
N HIS A 133 2.96 -8.98 15.06
CA HIS A 133 3.78 -9.53 16.14
C HIS A 133 5.15 -10.05 15.68
N GLY A 134 5.73 -9.43 14.64
CA GLY A 134 7.02 -9.83 14.05
C GLY A 134 6.96 -11.08 13.17
N VAL A 135 5.81 -11.77 13.10
CA VAL A 135 5.63 -12.99 12.31
C VAL A 135 5.00 -12.66 10.95
N GLU A 136 5.65 -13.12 9.89
CA GLU A 136 5.21 -12.93 8.51
C GLU A 136 4.30 -14.08 8.05
N GLN A 137 3.15 -13.73 7.47
CA GLN A 137 2.25 -14.66 6.80
C GLN A 137 1.93 -14.17 5.39
N GLU A 138 2.05 -15.04 4.38
CA GLU A 138 1.57 -14.72 3.03
C GLU A 138 0.03 -14.83 3.00
N ARG A 139 -0.64 -13.75 2.64
CA ARG A 139 -2.10 -13.64 2.63
C ARG A 139 -2.60 -13.14 1.28
N ILE A 140 -3.83 -13.54 0.96
CA ILE A 140 -4.62 -12.95 -0.12
C ILE A 140 -5.86 -12.33 0.52
N ILE A 141 -5.95 -11.00 0.49
CA ILE A 141 -7.05 -10.24 1.09
C ILE A 141 -7.90 -9.66 -0.03
N ARG A 142 -9.21 -9.92 0.02
CA ARG A 142 -10.17 -9.33 -0.90
C ARG A 142 -10.49 -7.90 -0.46
N SER A 143 -10.40 -6.96 -1.39
CA SER A 143 -10.53 -5.53 -1.13
C SER A 143 -11.44 -4.88 -2.16
N ARG A 144 -12.28 -3.94 -1.71
CA ARG A 144 -13.00 -3.03 -2.59
C ARG A 144 -12.14 -1.80 -2.81
N VAL A 145 -12.02 -1.36 -4.05
CA VAL A 145 -11.27 -0.17 -4.44
C VAL A 145 -12.20 0.71 -5.28
N VAL A 146 -12.31 1.98 -4.93
CA VAL A 146 -13.12 2.96 -5.66
C VAL A 146 -12.24 4.14 -6.02
N ARG A 147 -12.14 4.46 -7.30
CA ARG A 147 -11.40 5.62 -7.83
C ARG A 147 -12.40 6.73 -8.16
N ARG A 148 -12.21 7.91 -7.58
CA ARG A 148 -13.01 9.12 -7.84
C ARG A 148 -12.09 10.34 -7.85
N GLY A 149 -11.94 11.01 -8.99
CA GLY A 149 -11.05 12.17 -9.11
C GLY A 149 -9.62 11.82 -8.68
N ASP A 150 -9.09 12.54 -7.68
CA ASP A 150 -7.76 12.37 -7.08
C ASP A 150 -7.74 11.40 -5.88
N GLU A 151 -8.89 10.86 -5.48
CA GLU A 151 -9.02 9.94 -4.35
C GLU A 151 -9.12 8.47 -4.80
N LEU A 152 -8.53 7.59 -3.99
CA LEU A 152 -8.62 6.14 -4.10
C LEU A 152 -9.09 5.60 -2.75
N GLU A 153 -10.38 5.25 -2.67
CA GLU A 153 -10.98 4.64 -1.49
C GLU A 153 -10.71 3.14 -1.49
N VAL A 154 -10.26 2.60 -0.37
CA VAL A 154 -9.96 1.19 -0.18
C VAL A 154 -10.67 0.69 1.07
N SER A 155 -11.40 -0.41 0.95
CA SER A 155 -11.95 -1.12 2.10
C SER A 155 -11.71 -2.62 2.05
N SER A 156 -11.54 -3.24 3.21
CA SER A 156 -11.27 -4.68 3.34
C SER A 156 -11.84 -5.24 4.64
N PHE A 157 -12.25 -6.50 4.58
CA PHE A 157 -12.67 -7.28 5.75
C PHE A 157 -12.04 -8.66 5.68
N PHE A 158 -11.33 -9.05 6.73
CA PHE A 158 -10.64 -10.34 6.81
C PHE A 158 -10.45 -10.74 8.27
N THR A 159 -10.02 -11.97 8.51
CA THR A 159 -9.69 -12.47 9.84
C THR A 159 -8.20 -12.74 10.02
N VAL A 160 -7.74 -12.66 11.26
CA VAL A 160 -6.38 -12.98 11.70
C VAL A 160 -6.45 -14.04 12.78
N LEU A 161 -5.79 -15.18 12.56
CA LEU A 161 -5.66 -16.22 13.57
C LEU A 161 -4.46 -15.89 14.46
N LEU A 162 -4.67 -15.79 15.77
CA LEU A 162 -3.61 -15.43 16.72
C LEU A 162 -2.43 -16.42 16.69
N ALA A 163 -2.73 -17.71 16.51
CA ALA A 163 -1.73 -18.76 16.43
C ALA A 163 -0.82 -18.68 15.18
N GLU A 164 -1.25 -18.01 14.11
CA GLU A 164 -0.39 -17.80 12.92
C GLU A 164 0.64 -16.69 13.15
N HIS A 165 0.52 -15.94 14.24
CA HIS A 165 1.38 -14.81 14.56
C HIS A 165 2.10 -14.94 15.90
N ASP A 166 2.22 -16.17 16.41
CA ASP A 166 2.84 -16.49 17.72
C ASP A 166 2.26 -15.66 18.87
N ILE A 167 0.95 -15.38 18.83
CA ILE A 167 0.23 -14.70 19.92
C ILE A 167 -0.50 -15.78 20.72
N GLU A 168 0.07 -16.12 21.88
CA GLU A 168 -0.51 -17.13 22.76
C GLU A 168 -1.65 -16.56 23.62
N VAL A 169 -2.76 -17.30 23.70
CA VAL A 169 -3.86 -16.99 24.62
C VAL A 169 -3.82 -17.97 25.79
N PRO A 170 -3.49 -17.53 27.02
CA PRO A 170 -3.46 -18.41 28.17
C PRO A 170 -4.82 -19.09 28.41
N LYS A 171 -4.79 -20.36 28.82
CA LYS A 171 -6.02 -21.17 29.03
C LYS A 171 -7.02 -20.51 29.98
N ILE A 172 -6.55 -19.77 30.98
CA ILE A 172 -7.41 -19.10 31.97
C ILE A 172 -8.22 -17.92 31.40
N VAL A 173 -7.82 -17.36 30.25
CA VAL A 173 -8.52 -16.23 29.59
C VAL A 173 -9.08 -16.58 28.21
N ASN A 174 -9.06 -17.85 27.81
CA ASN A 174 -9.51 -18.27 26.47
C ASN A 174 -11.00 -18.02 26.18
N GLN A 175 -11.84 -17.89 27.22
CA GLN A 175 -13.25 -17.50 27.05
C GLN A 175 -13.44 -15.98 26.92
N LYS A 176 -12.39 -15.20 27.08
CA LYS A 176 -12.40 -13.73 26.98
C LYS A 176 -11.70 -13.19 25.72
N ILE A 177 -10.85 -13.99 25.09
CA ILE A 177 -10.10 -13.60 23.89
C ILE A 177 -10.36 -14.62 22.80
N ALA A 178 -10.84 -14.16 21.65
CA ALA A 178 -11.09 -15.01 20.50
C ALA A 178 -9.76 -15.45 19.87
N SER A 179 -9.68 -16.69 19.40
CA SER A 179 -8.52 -17.19 18.64
C SER A 179 -8.46 -16.62 17.21
N GLU A 180 -9.59 -16.15 16.70
CA GLU A 180 -9.75 -15.50 15.41
C GLU A 180 -10.25 -14.07 15.61
N ILE A 181 -9.54 -13.12 15.04
CA ILE A 181 -9.81 -11.68 15.18
C ILE A 181 -10.36 -11.16 13.86
N GLU A 182 -11.54 -10.54 13.89
CA GLU A 182 -12.06 -9.82 12.73
C GLU A 182 -11.34 -8.49 12.55
N VAL A 183 -10.95 -8.15 11.32
CA VAL A 183 -10.27 -6.89 10.98
C VAL A 183 -11.01 -6.21 9.84
N ARG A 184 -11.31 -4.93 10.03
CA ARG A 184 -11.83 -3.99 9.03
C ARG A 184 -10.77 -2.94 8.76
N VAL A 185 -10.55 -2.64 7.49
CA VAL A 185 -9.65 -1.58 7.03
C VAL A 185 -10.44 -0.68 6.09
N ASP A 186 -10.34 0.63 6.32
CA ASP A 186 -10.95 1.66 5.49
C ASP A 186 -9.94 2.79 5.30
N ALA A 187 -9.64 3.19 4.08
CA ALA A 187 -8.67 4.24 3.80
C ALA A 187 -9.09 5.04 2.58
N VAL A 188 -8.92 6.36 2.66
CA VAL A 188 -8.98 7.26 1.50
C VAL A 188 -7.54 7.71 1.23
N LEU A 189 -7.00 7.32 0.08
CA LEU A 189 -5.68 7.70 -0.38
C LEU A 189 -5.80 8.81 -1.42
N ARG A 190 -4.85 9.74 -1.42
CA ARG A 190 -4.81 10.86 -2.37
C ARG A 190 -3.64 10.73 -3.32
N GLU A 191 -3.84 11.16 -4.55
CA GLU A 191 -2.78 11.20 -5.55
C GLU A 191 -1.61 12.06 -5.08
N GLN A 192 -0.41 11.55 -5.28
CA GLN A 192 0.82 12.24 -4.93
C GLN A 192 1.38 12.89 -6.20
N SER A 193 1.49 14.21 -6.19
CA SER A 193 2.29 14.93 -7.17
C SER A 193 3.78 14.70 -6.85
N LEU A 194 4.40 13.74 -7.55
CA LEU A 194 5.85 13.50 -7.47
C LEU A 194 6.63 14.32 -8.49
#